data_AF-A0A962M188-F1
#
_entry.id   AF-A0A962M188-F1
#
_cell.length_a   1.000
_cell.length_b   1.000
_cell.length_c   1.000
_cell.angle_alpha   90.00
_cell.angle_beta   90.00
_cell.angle_gamma   90.00
#
_symmetry.space_group_name_H-M   'P 1'
#
loop_
_entity.id
_entity.type
_entity.pdbx_description
1 polymer ?
#
loop_
_entity_poly.entity_id
_entity_poly.type
_entity_poly.pdbx_seq_one_letter_code
_entity_poly.pdbx_strand_id
1 'polypeptide(L)'
;MNQSTALRERFHRLSRLLIDQAAIWRPVPFSLPALPWESQQPALAAALGRLSDEHCAALETDQQALVRWLTEYIPALAQISAVDTVAAFSADRTDYPAGFERDIPGRKWRQVSAFAACLEHMGGPVVEWCAGKAHLGRAIAQRFSTPVTALEWNAELCNRGSELSRRLQLDVTLRHCDVLSAAAAGELRQARHAVALHACGDLH
;
A
#
# COMPACT_ATOMS: atom_id res chain seq x y z
N MET A 1 -17.16 11.49 -18.31
CA MET A 1 -15.81 10.88 -18.36
C MET A 1 -15.82 9.68 -17.43
N ASN A 2 -15.48 8.48 -17.89
CA ASN A 2 -15.52 7.26 -17.06
C ASN A 2 -14.47 7.36 -15.94
N GLN A 3 -14.82 6.99 -14.71
CA GLN A 3 -13.94 7.03 -13.52
C GLN A 3 -12.63 6.28 -13.78
N SER A 4 -12.68 5.17 -14.52
CA SER A 4 -11.50 4.40 -14.93
C SER A 4 -10.52 5.20 -15.80
N THR A 5 -11.04 6.01 -16.73
CA THR A 5 -10.21 6.88 -17.59
C THR A 5 -9.53 7.97 -16.78
N ALA A 6 -10.25 8.60 -15.85
CA ALA A 6 -9.70 9.64 -14.98
C ALA A 6 -8.61 9.10 -14.03
N LEU A 7 -8.79 7.88 -13.49
CA LEU A 7 -7.77 7.23 -12.66
C LEU A 7 -6.51 6.88 -13.47
N ARG A 8 -6.67 6.38 -14.69
CA ARG A 8 -5.54 6.07 -15.59
C ARG A 8 -4.75 7.32 -15.95
N GLU A 9 -5.42 8.41 -16.30
CA GLU A 9 -4.76 9.67 -16.61
C GLU A 9 -3.99 10.21 -15.41
N ARG A 10 -4.62 10.21 -14.22
CA ARG A 10 -3.97 10.59 -12.96
C ARG A 10 -2.72 9.74 -12.68
N PHE A 11 -2.83 8.41 -12.82
CA PHE A 11 -1.71 7.49 -12.64
C PHE A 11 -0.53 7.82 -13.58
N HIS A 12 -0.80 8.07 -14.87
CA HIS A 12 0.25 8.46 -15.81
C HIS A 12 0.87 9.80 -15.48
N ARG A 13 0.08 10.79 -15.05
CA ARG A 13 0.59 12.10 -14.63
C ARG A 13 1.49 12.00 -13.40
N LEU A 14 1.07 11.26 -12.37
CA LEU A 14 1.88 10.97 -11.18
C LEU A 14 3.17 10.24 -11.55
N SER A 15 3.06 9.21 -12.39
CA SER A 15 4.21 8.41 -12.80
C SER A 15 5.25 9.24 -13.54
N ARG A 16 4.84 10.09 -14.49
CA ARG A 16 5.75 11.01 -15.17
C ARG A 16 6.40 11.98 -14.20
N LEU A 17 5.61 12.64 -13.34
CA LEU A 17 6.16 13.56 -12.34
C LEU A 17 7.22 12.88 -11.45
N LEU A 18 6.94 11.66 -10.96
CA LEU A 18 7.91 10.91 -10.14
C LEU A 18 9.16 10.52 -10.93
N ILE A 19 9.01 10.06 -12.18
CA ILE A 19 10.13 9.66 -13.04
C ILE A 19 11.00 10.86 -13.41
N ASP A 20 10.39 11.98 -13.80
CA ASP A 20 11.09 13.18 -14.23
C ASP A 20 11.88 13.81 -13.07
N GLN A 21 11.42 13.64 -11.82
CA GLN A 21 12.12 14.12 -10.62
C GLN A 21 12.95 13.03 -9.92
N ALA A 22 13.14 11.86 -10.55
CA ALA A 22 13.82 10.70 -9.95
C ALA A 22 15.25 10.99 -9.47
N ALA A 23 15.95 11.92 -10.13
CA ALA A 23 17.31 12.31 -9.74
C ALA A 23 17.39 12.85 -8.29
N ILE A 24 16.31 13.42 -7.76
CA ILE A 24 16.26 14.05 -6.44
C ILE A 24 15.97 13.00 -5.35
N TRP A 25 15.00 12.11 -5.57
CA TRP A 25 14.49 11.21 -4.52
C TRP A 25 15.00 9.76 -4.59
N ARG A 26 15.52 9.30 -5.74
CA ARG A 26 16.06 7.93 -5.85
C ARG A 26 17.42 7.73 -5.17
N PRO A 27 18.36 8.70 -5.18
CA PRO A 27 19.62 8.52 -4.47
C PRO A 27 19.35 8.30 -2.97
N VAL A 28 19.83 7.18 -2.44
CA VAL A 28 19.58 6.80 -1.04
C VAL A 28 20.53 7.60 -0.13
N PRO A 29 20.01 8.47 0.75
CA PRO A 29 20.84 9.18 1.72
C PRO A 29 21.64 8.18 2.58
N PHE A 30 22.83 8.57 3.03
CA PHE A 30 23.75 7.73 3.83
C PHE A 30 24.35 6.49 3.13
N SER A 31 23.91 6.14 1.91
CA SER A 31 24.56 5.12 1.06
C SER A 31 25.58 5.73 0.09
N LEU A 32 25.57 7.06 -0.05
CA LEU A 32 26.44 7.81 -0.93
C LEU A 32 27.21 8.87 -0.14
N PRO A 33 28.49 9.14 -0.47
CA PRO A 33 29.30 10.15 0.21
C PRO A 33 28.81 11.59 -0.05
N ALA A 34 28.12 11.81 -1.17
CA ALA A 34 27.41 13.05 -1.50
C ALA A 34 26.22 12.71 -2.40
N LEU A 35 25.18 13.54 -2.38
CA LEU A 35 24.01 13.33 -3.22
C LEU A 35 24.27 13.94 -4.62
N PRO A 36 24.15 13.16 -5.72
CA PRO A 36 24.49 13.66 -7.05
C PRO A 36 23.73 14.92 -7.48
N TRP A 37 22.48 15.05 -7.02
CA TRP A 37 21.62 16.18 -7.36
C TRP A 37 22.03 17.49 -6.66
N GLU A 38 22.82 17.48 -5.58
CA GLU A 38 23.20 18.70 -4.86
C GLU A 38 23.99 19.66 -5.75
N SER A 39 24.88 19.10 -6.59
CA SER A 39 25.64 19.87 -7.58
C SER A 39 24.78 20.38 -8.75
N GLN A 40 23.69 19.67 -9.05
CA GLN A 40 22.77 20.00 -10.15
C GLN A 40 21.69 20.99 -9.72
N GLN A 41 21.36 21.02 -8.42
CA GLN A 41 20.37 21.91 -7.81
C GLN A 41 20.91 22.58 -6.55
N PRO A 42 21.92 23.46 -6.67
CA PRO A 42 22.57 24.09 -5.51
C PRO A 42 21.62 24.98 -4.70
N ALA A 43 20.61 25.56 -5.34
CA ALA A 43 19.59 26.36 -4.66
C ALA A 43 18.76 25.53 -3.68
N LEU A 44 18.31 24.34 -4.12
CA LEU A 44 17.58 23.38 -3.28
C LEU A 44 18.46 22.86 -2.14
N ALA A 45 19.69 22.46 -2.46
CA ALA A 45 20.64 21.96 -1.45
C ALA A 45 20.90 23.02 -0.36
N ALA A 46 21.15 24.27 -0.77
CA ALA A 46 21.38 25.37 0.16
C ALA A 46 20.12 25.71 0.99
N ALA A 47 18.92 25.58 0.41
CA ALA A 47 17.67 25.79 1.11
C ALA A 47 17.42 24.71 2.17
N LEU A 48 17.60 23.44 1.81
CA LEU A 48 17.50 22.31 2.73
C LEU A 48 18.52 22.43 3.88
N GLY A 49 19.77 22.81 3.58
CA GLY A 49 20.81 23.02 4.60
C GLY A 49 20.56 24.20 5.54
N ARG A 50 19.58 25.07 5.25
CA ARG A 50 19.16 26.19 6.12
C ARG A 50 17.88 25.90 6.91
N LEU A 51 17.21 24.77 6.68
CA LEU A 51 16.04 24.39 7.47
C LEU A 51 16.48 24.13 8.91
N SER A 52 15.81 24.78 9.86
CA SER A 52 15.91 24.41 11.27
C SER A 52 15.10 23.15 11.54
N ASP A 53 15.43 22.45 12.63
CA ASP A 53 14.68 21.27 13.07
C ASP A 53 13.18 21.59 13.27
N GLU A 54 12.87 22.77 13.80
CA GLU A 54 11.49 23.24 13.99
C GLU A 54 10.75 23.41 12.66
N HIS A 55 11.38 24.04 11.66
CA HIS A 55 10.78 24.19 10.34
C HIS A 55 10.64 22.83 9.63
N CYS A 56 11.62 21.94 9.77
CA CYS A 56 11.55 20.60 9.22
C CYS A 56 10.36 19.84 9.80
N ALA A 57 10.21 19.83 11.13
CA ALA A 57 9.09 19.19 11.82
C ALA A 57 7.73 19.79 11.42
N ALA A 58 7.65 21.12 11.21
CA ALA A 58 6.45 21.75 10.71
C ALA A 58 6.09 21.25 9.29
N LEU A 59 7.06 21.19 8.38
CA LEU A 59 6.85 20.71 7.01
C LEU A 59 6.47 19.21 6.95
N GLU A 60 6.99 18.38 7.86
CA GLU A 60 6.62 16.96 7.94
C GLU A 60 5.15 16.73 8.30
N THR A 61 4.52 17.69 8.98
CA THR A 61 3.12 17.56 9.44
C THR A 61 2.11 18.26 8.54
N ASP A 62 2.54 19.18 7.68
CA ASP A 62 1.69 19.90 6.72
C ASP A 62 2.14 19.66 5.27
N GLN A 63 1.50 18.68 4.63
CA GLN A 63 1.73 18.32 3.23
C GLN A 63 1.58 19.51 2.28
N GLN A 64 0.63 20.43 2.53
CA GLN A 64 0.42 21.56 1.64
C GLN A 64 1.53 22.60 1.80
N ALA A 65 1.98 22.85 3.04
CA ALA A 65 3.13 23.71 3.30
C ALA A 65 4.40 23.14 2.66
N LEU A 66 4.64 21.83 2.79
CA LEU A 66 5.75 21.13 2.16
C LEU A 66 5.75 21.28 0.63
N VAL A 67 4.62 21.00 -0.01
CA VAL A 67 4.49 21.14 -1.47
C VAL A 67 4.71 22.59 -1.91
N ARG A 68 4.14 23.58 -1.20
CA ARG A 68 4.35 25.00 -1.49
C ARG A 68 5.83 25.37 -1.41
N TRP A 69 6.50 24.97 -0.33
CA TRP A 69 7.92 25.24 -0.11
C TRP A 69 8.80 24.58 -1.18
N LEU A 70 8.58 23.30 -1.49
CA LEU A 70 9.35 22.60 -2.52
C LEU A 70 9.11 23.12 -3.94
N THR A 71 7.94 23.68 -4.24
CA THR A 71 7.61 24.21 -5.57
C THR A 71 8.51 25.39 -5.97
N GLU A 72 9.07 26.12 -5.02
CA GLU A 72 10.06 27.18 -5.28
C GLU A 72 11.34 26.64 -5.95
N TYR A 73 11.69 25.38 -5.67
CA TYR A 73 12.91 24.73 -6.15
C TYR A 73 12.64 23.67 -7.21
N ILE A 74 11.46 23.04 -7.16
CA ILE A 74 11.00 22.00 -8.07
C ILE A 74 9.64 22.43 -8.64
N PRO A 75 9.62 23.34 -9.64
CA PRO A 75 8.36 23.91 -10.16
C PRO A 75 7.36 22.87 -10.67
N ALA A 76 7.85 21.71 -11.11
CA ALA A 76 7.02 20.59 -11.54
C ALA A 76 6.11 20.06 -10.42
N LEU A 77 6.41 20.28 -9.14
CA LEU A 77 5.55 19.88 -8.02
C LEU A 77 4.29 20.72 -7.89
N ALA A 78 4.19 21.89 -8.55
CA ALA A 78 2.97 22.68 -8.55
C ALA A 78 1.73 21.89 -9.02
N GLN A 79 1.94 20.87 -9.86
CA GLN A 79 0.87 20.04 -10.39
C GLN A 79 0.50 18.85 -9.49
N ILE A 80 1.22 18.59 -8.39
CA ILE A 80 1.02 17.41 -7.55
C ILE A 80 -0.33 17.44 -6.83
N SER A 81 -0.76 18.61 -6.37
CA SER A 81 -2.05 18.81 -5.68
C SER A 81 -3.28 18.50 -6.55
N ALA A 82 -3.11 18.54 -7.89
CA ALA A 82 -4.17 18.15 -8.82
C ALA A 82 -4.28 16.63 -9.00
N VAL A 83 -3.28 15.87 -8.53
CA VAL A 83 -3.16 14.43 -8.78
C VAL A 83 -2.92 13.58 -7.53
N ASP A 84 -2.63 14.18 -6.38
CA ASP A 84 -2.35 13.50 -5.10
C ASP A 84 -3.60 13.07 -4.32
N THR A 85 -4.77 13.60 -4.68
CA THR A 85 -6.04 13.26 -4.06
C THR A 85 -6.88 12.33 -4.94
N VAL A 86 -7.44 11.31 -4.30
CA VAL A 86 -8.41 10.39 -4.89
C VAL A 86 -9.70 10.49 -4.08
N ALA A 87 -10.84 10.45 -4.76
CA ALA A 87 -12.13 10.42 -4.08
C ALA A 87 -12.20 9.21 -3.15
N ALA A 88 -12.76 9.40 -1.96
CA ALA A 88 -13.04 8.30 -1.06
C ALA A 88 -13.97 7.30 -1.76
N PHE A 89 -13.68 6.01 -1.59
CA PHE A 89 -14.60 4.96 -2.01
C PHE A 89 -15.84 4.96 -1.12
N SER A 90 -16.97 4.54 -1.69
CA SER A 90 -18.13 4.21 -0.87
C SER A 90 -17.75 3.02 0.01
N ALA A 91 -17.86 3.21 1.32
CA ALA A 91 -17.58 2.17 2.29
C ALA A 91 -18.91 1.65 2.84
N ASP A 92 -19.17 0.37 2.63
CA ASP A 92 -20.29 -0.29 3.28
C ASP A 92 -19.95 -0.58 4.74
N ARG A 93 -20.98 -0.62 5.58
CA ARG A 93 -20.83 -1.13 6.94
C ARG A 93 -20.47 -2.61 6.88
N THR A 94 -19.34 -2.96 7.48
CA THR A 94 -18.94 -4.35 7.69
C THR A 94 -19.30 -4.78 9.10
N ASP A 95 -20.30 -5.64 9.22
CA ASP A 95 -20.65 -6.25 10.49
C ASP A 95 -19.88 -7.58 10.63
N TYR A 96 -18.74 -7.52 11.32
CA TYR A 96 -17.99 -8.72 11.71
C TYR A 96 -18.53 -9.28 13.02
N PRO A 97 -18.48 -10.61 13.25
CA PRO A 97 -18.84 -11.21 14.53
C PRO A 97 -18.03 -10.60 15.69
N ALA A 98 -18.65 -10.52 16.87
CA ALA A 98 -17.97 -10.00 18.04
C ALA A 98 -16.67 -10.77 18.34
N GLY A 99 -15.57 -10.04 18.52
CA GLY A 99 -14.25 -10.61 18.83
C GLY A 99 -13.50 -11.18 17.61
N PHE A 100 -13.97 -10.93 16.38
CA PHE A 100 -13.27 -11.32 15.15
C PHE A 100 -11.84 -10.72 15.08
N GLU A 101 -11.68 -9.53 15.61
CA GLU A 101 -10.44 -8.76 15.63
C GLU A 101 -9.47 -9.13 16.75
N ARG A 102 -9.84 -10.05 17.66
CA ARG A 102 -9.10 -10.36 18.90
C ARG A 102 -7.61 -10.65 18.68
N ASP A 103 -7.25 -11.28 17.57
CA ASP A 103 -5.87 -11.65 17.21
C ASP A 103 -5.23 -10.68 16.20
N ILE A 104 -5.79 -9.48 16.03
CA ILE A 104 -5.37 -8.46 15.05
C ILE A 104 -5.01 -7.16 15.78
N PRO A 105 -3.78 -6.64 15.64
CA PRO A 105 -3.42 -5.34 16.21
C PRO A 105 -4.37 -4.24 15.76
N GLY A 106 -4.83 -3.36 16.67
CA GLY A 106 -5.90 -2.40 16.37
C GLY A 106 -5.62 -1.47 15.17
N ARG A 107 -4.36 -1.10 14.91
CA ARG A 107 -3.99 -0.35 13.70
C ARG A 107 -4.21 -1.18 12.42
N LYS A 108 -3.79 -2.46 12.43
CA LYS A 108 -3.99 -3.39 11.31
C LYS A 108 -5.47 -3.68 11.10
N TRP A 109 -6.24 -3.83 12.18
CA TRP A 109 -7.68 -4.05 12.09
C TRP A 109 -8.41 -2.89 11.41
N ARG A 110 -8.12 -1.64 11.81
CA ARG A 110 -8.69 -0.45 11.15
C ARG A 110 -8.43 -0.42 9.64
N GLN A 111 -7.26 -0.87 9.21
CA GLN A 111 -6.90 -0.91 7.79
C GLN A 111 -7.61 -2.06 7.06
N VAL A 112 -7.66 -3.25 7.67
CA VAL A 112 -8.36 -4.42 7.12
C VAL A 112 -9.86 -4.15 6.96
N SER A 113 -10.50 -3.61 8.00
CA SER A 113 -11.93 -3.32 7.97
C SER A 113 -12.25 -2.20 6.99
N ALA A 114 -11.46 -1.12 6.94
CA ALA A 114 -11.65 -0.05 5.95
C ALA A 114 -11.46 -0.55 4.50
N PHE A 115 -10.45 -1.38 4.26
CA PHE A 115 -10.23 -1.98 2.94
C PHE A 115 -11.42 -2.86 2.55
N ALA A 116 -11.78 -3.80 3.42
CA ALA A 116 -12.88 -4.72 3.18
C ALA A 116 -14.22 -3.98 3.03
N ALA A 117 -14.43 -2.86 3.73
CA ALA A 117 -15.61 -2.01 3.64
C ALA A 117 -15.86 -1.46 2.22
N CYS A 118 -14.78 -1.19 1.48
CA CYS A 118 -14.84 -0.62 0.13
C CYS A 118 -14.95 -1.68 -0.97
N LEU A 119 -14.94 -2.97 -0.63
CA LEU A 119 -15.06 -4.05 -1.61
C LEU A 119 -16.53 -4.32 -1.95
N GLU A 120 -16.80 -4.47 -3.24
CA GLU A 120 -18.05 -5.01 -3.74
C GLU A 120 -18.04 -6.55 -3.68
N HIS A 121 -19.17 -7.19 -3.98
CA HIS A 121 -19.26 -8.65 -3.98
C HIS A 121 -18.25 -9.30 -4.94
N MET A 122 -17.32 -10.05 -4.36
CA MET A 122 -16.24 -10.74 -5.06
C MET A 122 -16.77 -12.09 -5.57
N GLY A 123 -17.38 -12.10 -6.77
CA GLY A 123 -18.05 -13.26 -7.38
C GLY A 123 -17.12 -14.41 -7.81
N GLY A 124 -16.14 -14.77 -6.99
CA GLY A 124 -15.20 -15.87 -7.21
C GLY A 124 -13.98 -15.84 -6.28
N PRO A 125 -13.08 -16.83 -6.43
CA PRO A 125 -11.93 -17.01 -5.54
C PRO A 125 -11.00 -15.80 -5.52
N VAL A 126 -10.45 -15.53 -4.34
CA VAL A 126 -9.54 -14.40 -4.11
C VAL A 126 -8.16 -14.94 -3.73
N VAL A 127 -7.10 -14.31 -4.26
CA VAL A 127 -5.74 -14.48 -3.75
C VAL A 127 -5.35 -13.28 -2.92
N GLU A 128 -4.88 -13.52 -1.69
CA GLU A 128 -4.20 -12.51 -0.87
C GLU A 128 -2.69 -12.66 -1.05
N TRP A 129 -2.05 -11.62 -1.56
CA TRP A 129 -0.62 -11.58 -1.87
C TRP A 129 0.18 -11.03 -0.69
N CYS A 130 1.29 -11.70 -0.32
CA CYS A 130 2.08 -11.40 0.89
C CYS A 130 1.19 -11.31 2.14
N ALA A 131 0.43 -12.37 2.38
CA ALA A 131 -0.72 -12.35 3.28
C ALA A 131 -0.37 -12.22 4.77
N GLY A 132 0.88 -12.48 5.17
CA GLY A 132 1.26 -12.69 6.56
C GLY A 132 0.37 -13.75 7.21
N LYS A 133 -0.39 -13.36 8.23
CA LYS A 133 -1.36 -14.26 8.89
C LYS A 133 -2.73 -14.30 8.21
N ALA A 134 -2.89 -13.79 6.98
CA ALA A 134 -4.15 -13.71 6.24
C ALA A 134 -5.27 -12.93 6.95
N HIS A 135 -4.94 -11.78 7.55
CA HIS A 135 -5.93 -10.97 8.24
C HIS A 135 -6.96 -10.37 7.28
N LEU A 136 -6.53 -9.89 6.11
CA LEU A 136 -7.44 -9.37 5.11
C LEU A 136 -8.23 -10.50 4.46
N GLY A 137 -7.58 -11.62 4.12
CA GLY A 137 -8.22 -12.78 3.53
C GLY A 137 -9.34 -13.35 4.40
N ARG A 138 -9.12 -13.47 5.72
CA ARG A 138 -10.21 -13.86 6.63
C ARG A 138 -11.36 -12.86 6.66
N ALA A 139 -11.06 -11.56 6.66
CA ALA A 139 -12.10 -10.53 6.64
C ALA A 139 -12.94 -10.61 5.35
N ILE A 140 -12.30 -10.82 4.20
CA ILE A 140 -12.96 -11.02 2.90
C ILE A 140 -13.79 -12.30 2.90
N ALA A 141 -13.22 -13.43 3.34
CA ALA A 141 -13.92 -14.71 3.39
C ALA A 141 -15.16 -14.64 4.31
N GLN A 142 -15.03 -14.00 5.47
CA GLN A 142 -16.13 -13.78 6.41
C GLN A 142 -17.24 -12.92 5.80
N ARG A 143 -16.87 -11.87 5.05
CA ARG A 143 -17.83 -10.91 4.49
C ARG A 143 -18.57 -11.47 3.27
N PHE A 144 -17.86 -12.13 2.38
CA PHE A 144 -18.38 -12.51 1.06
C PHE A 144 -18.62 -14.02 0.90
N SER A 145 -18.27 -14.82 1.90
CA SER A 145 -18.36 -16.29 1.84
C SER A 145 -17.66 -16.86 0.59
N THR A 146 -16.51 -16.29 0.24
CA THR A 146 -15.72 -16.68 -0.93
C THR A 146 -14.42 -17.34 -0.49
N PRO A 147 -13.93 -18.37 -1.21
CA PRO A 147 -12.64 -18.98 -0.93
C PRO A 147 -11.50 -17.97 -1.12
N VAL A 148 -10.58 -17.96 -0.15
CA VAL A 148 -9.35 -17.15 -0.22
C VAL A 148 -8.12 -18.03 -0.16
N THR A 149 -7.21 -17.84 -1.10
CA THR A 149 -5.85 -18.40 -1.05
C THR A 149 -4.85 -17.32 -0.66
N ALA A 150 -4.22 -17.46 0.49
CA ALA A 150 -3.27 -16.50 1.04
C ALA A 150 -1.83 -16.99 0.80
N LEU A 151 -1.08 -16.27 -0.02
CA LEU A 151 0.32 -16.59 -0.34
C LEU A 151 1.25 -15.88 0.63
N GLU A 152 2.12 -16.62 1.29
CA GLU A 152 3.04 -16.08 2.29
C GLU A 152 4.38 -16.82 2.27
N TRP A 153 5.49 -16.07 2.35
CA TRP A 153 6.85 -16.61 2.36
C TRP A 153 7.24 -17.19 3.72
N ASN A 154 6.75 -16.63 4.83
CA ASN A 154 7.11 -17.12 6.15
C ASN A 154 6.19 -18.29 6.57
N ALA A 155 6.74 -19.50 6.62
CA ALA A 155 6.02 -20.72 7.01
C ALA A 155 5.37 -20.65 8.40
N GLU A 156 5.97 -19.93 9.37
CA GLU A 156 5.36 -19.74 10.69
C GLU A 156 4.10 -18.88 10.61
N LEU A 157 4.12 -17.82 9.80
CA LEU A 157 2.94 -17.00 9.54
C LEU A 157 1.85 -17.81 8.83
N CYS A 158 2.22 -18.69 7.90
CA CYS A 158 1.29 -19.63 7.27
C CYS A 158 0.61 -20.55 8.30
N ASN A 159 1.40 -21.14 9.20
CA ASN A 159 0.88 -22.05 10.23
C ASN A 159 -0.07 -21.33 11.19
N ARG A 160 0.35 -20.18 11.71
CA ARG A 160 -0.48 -19.35 12.60
C ARG A 160 -1.77 -18.90 11.91
N GLY A 161 -1.68 -18.39 10.68
CA GLY A 161 -2.86 -17.96 9.93
C GLY A 161 -3.81 -19.10 9.59
N SER A 162 -3.29 -20.31 9.34
CA SER A 162 -4.12 -21.52 9.10
C SER A 162 -4.88 -21.94 10.34
N GLU A 163 -4.23 -21.90 11.52
CA GLU A 163 -4.89 -22.16 12.79
C GLU A 163 -6.02 -21.14 13.06
N LEU A 164 -5.74 -19.85 12.88
CA LEU A 164 -6.74 -18.79 13.04
C LEU A 164 -7.95 -19.01 12.12
N SER A 165 -7.71 -19.34 10.85
CA SER A 165 -8.77 -19.57 9.86
C SER A 165 -9.62 -20.79 10.18
N ARG A 166 -8.99 -21.88 10.65
CA ARG A 166 -9.70 -23.09 11.09
C ARG A 166 -10.57 -22.83 12.31
N ARG A 167 -10.08 -22.09 13.31
CA ARG A 167 -10.85 -21.73 14.51
C ARG A 167 -12.09 -20.90 14.18
N LEU A 168 -12.01 -20.07 13.14
CA LEU A 168 -13.12 -19.25 12.65
C LEU A 168 -13.98 -19.96 11.59
N GLN A 169 -13.63 -21.21 11.23
CA GLN A 169 -14.32 -22.01 10.21
C GLN A 169 -14.46 -21.27 8.86
N LEU A 170 -13.40 -20.53 8.47
CA LEU A 170 -13.37 -19.77 7.23
C LEU A 170 -12.67 -20.56 6.12
N ASP A 171 -13.16 -20.38 4.88
CA ASP A 171 -12.55 -20.93 3.67
C ASP A 171 -11.33 -20.09 3.26
N VAL A 172 -10.27 -20.20 4.05
CA VAL A 172 -9.00 -19.48 3.85
C VAL A 172 -7.87 -20.49 3.91
N THR A 173 -7.20 -20.68 2.77
CA THR A 173 -6.06 -21.57 2.62
C THR A 173 -4.76 -20.75 2.57
N LEU A 174 -3.88 -20.92 3.55
CA LEU A 174 -2.54 -20.32 3.48
C LEU A 174 -1.58 -21.26 2.76
N ARG A 175 -0.80 -20.71 1.83
CA ARG A 175 0.24 -21.43 1.08
C ARG A 175 1.59 -20.79 1.35
N HIS A 176 2.54 -21.61 1.79
CA HIS A 176 3.94 -21.22 1.85
C HIS A 176 4.46 -21.07 0.43
N CYS A 177 4.65 -19.84 -0.02
CA CYS A 177 4.96 -19.52 -1.40
C CYS A 177 5.85 -18.27 -1.46
N ASP A 178 6.97 -18.38 -2.16
CA ASP A 178 7.65 -17.20 -2.68
C ASP A 178 6.80 -16.59 -3.79
N VAL A 179 6.27 -15.41 -3.52
CA VAL A 179 5.37 -14.70 -4.43
C VAL A 179 6.07 -14.19 -5.70
N LEU A 180 7.41 -14.09 -5.70
CA LEU A 180 8.19 -13.74 -6.88
C LEU A 180 8.48 -14.96 -7.78
N SER A 181 8.21 -16.17 -7.28
CA SER A 181 8.45 -17.41 -8.01
C SER A 181 7.35 -17.74 -9.03
N ALA A 182 7.67 -18.62 -9.98
CA ALA A 182 6.70 -19.12 -10.96
C ALA A 182 5.52 -19.87 -10.33
N ALA A 183 5.66 -20.37 -9.09
CA ALA A 183 4.59 -21.05 -8.38
C ALA A 183 3.41 -20.10 -8.08
N ALA A 184 3.69 -18.85 -7.73
CA ALA A 184 2.67 -17.84 -7.44
C ALA A 184 1.79 -17.53 -8.67
N ALA A 185 2.35 -17.63 -9.87
CA ALA A 185 1.60 -17.46 -11.11
C ALA A 185 0.54 -18.55 -11.32
N GLY A 186 0.73 -19.75 -10.76
CA GLY A 186 -0.28 -20.81 -10.78
C GLY A 186 -1.52 -20.42 -9.98
N GLU A 187 -1.31 -19.90 -8.77
CA GLU A 187 -2.37 -19.45 -7.86
C GLU A 187 -3.14 -18.26 -8.42
N LEU A 188 -2.43 -17.27 -8.99
CA LEU A 188 -3.07 -16.11 -9.63
C LEU A 188 -3.98 -16.50 -10.79
N ARG A 189 -3.60 -17.50 -11.60
CA ARG A 189 -4.44 -17.96 -12.72
C ARG A 189 -5.74 -18.61 -12.28
N GLN A 190 -5.78 -19.16 -11.06
CA GLN A 190 -6.96 -19.79 -10.48
C GLN A 190 -7.87 -18.78 -9.75
N ALA A 191 -7.35 -17.59 -9.46
CA ALA A 191 -8.08 -16.54 -8.77
C ALA A 191 -8.87 -15.67 -9.74
N ARG A 192 -10.04 -15.21 -9.30
CA ARG A 192 -10.78 -14.15 -9.97
C ARG A 192 -10.27 -12.76 -9.56
N HIS A 193 -9.81 -12.64 -8.33
CA HIS A 193 -9.35 -11.39 -7.75
C HIS A 193 -8.02 -11.59 -7.03
N ALA A 194 -7.19 -10.56 -7.05
CA ALA A 194 -5.97 -10.49 -6.24
C ALA A 194 -6.05 -9.26 -5.33
N VAL A 195 -5.71 -9.42 -4.06
CA VAL A 195 -5.70 -8.36 -3.05
C VAL A 195 -4.38 -8.36 -2.29
N ALA A 196 -4.00 -7.21 -1.76
CA ALA A 196 -2.77 -7.02 -0.99
C ALA A 196 -2.95 -5.85 -0.03
N LEU A 197 -2.51 -5.97 1.23
CA LEU A 197 -2.58 -4.89 2.22
C LEU A 197 -1.36 -4.89 3.14
N HIS A 198 -0.49 -3.91 2.93
CA HIS A 198 0.89 -3.92 3.44
C HIS A 198 1.67 -5.13 2.96
N ALA A 199 1.42 -5.53 1.71
CA ALA A 199 2.31 -6.45 1.03
C ALA A 199 3.69 -5.79 0.92
N CYS A 200 4.73 -6.56 1.21
CA CYS A 200 6.15 -6.20 1.06
C CYS A 200 6.77 -5.45 2.27
N GLY A 201 6.66 -6.03 3.47
CA GLY A 201 7.42 -5.59 4.65
C GLY A 201 8.91 -5.96 4.62
N ASP A 202 9.31 -6.95 3.82
CA ASP A 202 10.69 -7.40 3.59
C ASP A 202 10.73 -8.16 2.25
N LEU A 203 10.56 -7.47 1.10
CA LEU A 203 11.03 -8.04 -0.17
C LEU A 203 12.53 -7.73 -0.26
N HIS A 204 13.34 -8.50 0.46
CA HIS A 204 14.80 -8.48 0.38
C HIS A 204 15.30 -9.72 -0.37
#